data_AF-A0A848U6Z9-F1
#
_entry.id   AF-A0A848U6Z9-F1
#
_cell.length_a   1.000
_cell.length_b   1.000
_cell.length_c   1.000
_cell.angle_alpha   90.00
_cell.angle_beta   90.00
_cell.angle_gamma   90.00
#
_symmetry.space_group_name_H-M   'P 1'
#
loop_
_entity.id
_entity.type
_entity.pdbx_description
1 polymer ?
#
loop_
_entity_poly.entity_id
_entity_poly.type
_entity_poly.pdbx_seq_one_letter_code
_entity_poly.pdbx_strand_id
1 'polypeptide(L)'
;MSESGFMRGQPGEAGQSDVIRFLSSMTAYTGIDAGAQIESMPACCDQAVATGVETISTHSARLFLTGRHVFKIKRAVTYSYLDMSSLETRRRLCQREVELNSVLLPDIYLGVVAICRRADGSLQLGGEGKPVEWAVHMRRFDESLVLDNIARRGALDTRLAGMMGRSIAEFHAGLQSEPVGDGCDRIREVVIELVHELNLLQGQFDRDRLDSFSRYGMQELESMAHRLDSRACDGFVRRCHGDLHLRNLVLHEGVPTPFDALEFDERMSTTDVLYDLAFVIMDLHYRQLSRQANSTLNQYLLYSTEGMIDGLSLLPLFLFCRAGIKAMTSAQRASLEESASRNSGRDAVDYLDLALSYLNKTPPVLVAIGGLSGTGKSTVSAELASELPGVSGAVLLRSDSERKRSMGINETDSLPDDHYTEEASRVNYRLLLRKAERALKAGQSVVVDAVFVDAGQRLGIEQCAREQGVVFMGVWLHAPVDVLRQRVASRVGDASDATISVIDKQLKTDTRTVSWCQVEATGARESVYEQVRDAVNRQRDERKAH
;
A
#
# COMPACT_ATOMS: atom_id res chain seq x y z
N MET A 1 23.14 32.66 -11.89
CA MET A 1 22.48 33.85 -11.32
C MET A 1 21.82 33.42 -10.03
N SER A 2 22.33 33.96 -8.91
CA SER A 2 21.83 33.94 -7.52
C SER A 2 21.34 32.62 -6.90
N GLU A 3 22.29 31.86 -6.34
CA GLU A 3 22.13 31.00 -5.16
C GLU A 3 21.86 31.87 -3.92
N SER A 4 20.63 31.99 -3.44
CA SER A 4 20.33 32.64 -2.12
C SER A 4 18.88 32.45 -1.62
N GLY A 5 18.23 31.31 -1.90
CA GLY A 5 16.80 31.12 -1.60
C GLY A 5 16.41 30.27 -0.38
N PHE A 6 17.26 29.36 0.12
CA PHE A 6 16.81 28.29 1.04
C PHE A 6 17.50 28.21 2.42
N MET A 7 18.30 29.22 2.78
CA MET A 7 19.03 29.22 4.06
C MET A 7 18.49 30.31 4.98
N ARG A 8 17.48 29.96 5.80
CA ARG A 8 17.18 30.50 7.15
C ARG A 8 15.83 29.96 7.64
N GLY A 9 15.81 28.70 8.08
CA GLY A 9 14.87 28.33 9.14
C GLY A 9 15.40 28.91 10.45
N GLN A 10 14.94 30.09 10.86
CA GLN A 10 15.14 30.51 12.26
C GLN A 10 14.35 29.56 13.17
N PRO A 11 14.80 29.30 14.41
CA PRO A 11 14.06 28.49 15.38
C PRO A 11 12.82 29.25 15.89
N GLY A 12 11.86 29.52 14.99
CA GLY A 12 10.72 30.38 15.24
C GLY A 12 9.55 29.69 15.96
N GLU A 13 9.49 28.36 15.97
CA GLU A 13 8.34 27.62 16.53
C GLU A 13 8.66 26.66 17.67
N ALA A 14 9.93 26.32 17.91
CA ALA A 14 10.31 25.50 19.06
C ALA A 14 10.47 26.38 20.31
N GLY A 15 9.64 26.14 21.32
CA GLY A 15 9.76 26.83 22.60
C GLY A 15 11.16 26.63 23.18
N GLN A 16 11.75 27.68 23.75
CA GLN A 16 13.11 27.66 24.28
C GLN A 16 13.34 26.50 25.27
N SER A 17 12.30 26.08 26.00
CA SER A 17 12.32 24.90 26.87
C SER A 17 12.53 23.57 26.15
N ASP A 18 11.93 23.39 24.97
CA ASP A 18 12.03 22.13 24.20
C ASP A 18 13.42 22.01 23.56
N VAL A 19 13.94 23.14 23.06
CA VAL A 19 15.33 23.25 22.58
C VAL A 19 16.34 22.94 23.68
N ILE A 20 16.15 23.49 24.88
CA ILE A 20 17.03 23.20 26.03
C ILE A 20 16.99 21.71 26.38
N ARG A 21 15.80 21.10 26.48
CA ARG A 21 15.66 19.67 26.79
C ARG A 21 16.37 18.79 25.75
N PHE A 22 16.18 19.08 24.46
CA PHE A 22 16.87 18.37 23.38
C PHE A 22 18.39 18.49 23.51
N LEU A 23 18.92 19.71 23.64
CA LEU A 23 20.36 19.95 23.73
C LEU A 23 20.98 19.35 25.00
N SER A 24 20.25 19.33 26.12
CA SER A 24 20.66 18.63 27.34
C SER A 24 20.73 17.12 27.14
N SER A 25 19.74 16.53 26.46
CA SER A 25 19.77 15.09 26.14
C SER A 25 20.89 14.73 25.16
N MET A 26 21.20 15.62 24.21
CA MET A 26 22.33 15.48 23.30
C MET A 26 23.68 15.61 24.02
N THR A 27 23.80 16.52 24.99
CA THR A 27 25.04 16.71 25.75
C THR A 27 25.36 15.46 26.58
N ALA A 28 24.34 14.81 27.16
CA ALA A 28 24.49 13.52 27.83
C ALA A 28 24.87 12.39 26.87
N TYR A 29 24.46 12.48 25.60
CA TYR A 29 24.80 11.51 24.56
C TYR A 29 26.22 11.70 24.00
N THR A 30 26.64 12.94 23.75
CA THR A 30 27.97 13.26 23.21
C THR A 30 29.03 13.29 24.31
N GLY A 31 29.18 12.24 25.11
CA GLY A 31 30.35 12.06 25.97
C GLY A 31 31.62 11.98 25.11
N ILE A 32 32.11 13.13 24.65
CA ILE A 32 33.29 13.28 23.80
C ILE A 32 34.47 13.40 24.77
N ASP A 33 34.95 12.24 25.20
CA ASP A 33 36.39 12.03 25.24
C ASP A 33 36.78 11.36 23.91
N ALA A 34 37.90 11.80 23.37
CA ALA A 34 38.37 11.48 22.04
C ALA A 34 38.50 9.96 21.78
N GLY A 35 37.93 9.49 20.67
CA GLY A 35 38.45 8.28 19.99
C GLY A 35 37.84 6.92 20.36
N ALA A 36 36.59 6.83 20.83
CA ALA A 36 35.92 5.54 21.00
C ALA A 36 34.92 5.24 19.86
N GLN A 37 35.09 4.07 19.22
CA GLN A 37 34.09 3.45 18.36
C GLN A 37 32.77 3.33 19.13
N ILE A 38 31.65 3.74 18.50
CA ILE A 38 30.30 3.54 19.07
C ILE A 38 29.91 2.07 18.82
N GLU A 39 30.47 1.16 19.62
CA GLU A 39 30.01 -0.22 19.71
C GLU A 39 29.17 -0.43 20.98
N SER A 40 28.01 -1.07 20.77
CA SER A 40 27.09 -1.66 21.75
C SER A 40 26.27 -0.70 22.64
N MET A 41 25.00 -0.52 22.28
CA MET A 41 23.91 -0.33 23.25
C MET A 41 22.62 -0.96 22.69
N PRO A 42 21.85 -1.68 23.52
CA PRO A 42 20.71 -2.46 23.05
C PRO A 42 19.55 -1.58 22.59
N ALA A 43 18.80 -2.08 21.61
CA ALA A 43 17.55 -1.50 21.15
C ALA A 43 16.45 -1.81 22.17
N CYS A 44 16.28 -0.95 23.18
CA CYS A 44 15.02 -0.87 23.90
C CYS A 44 14.81 0.56 24.43
N CYS A 45 13.58 1.04 24.28
CA CYS A 45 13.07 2.17 25.04
C CYS A 45 13.29 1.89 26.51
N ASP A 46 14.19 2.62 27.17
CA ASP A 46 14.12 2.90 28.62
C ASP A 46 15.31 3.77 29.03
N GLN A 47 15.20 5.08 28.79
CA GLN A 47 15.98 6.10 29.53
C GLN A 47 15.27 7.46 29.44
N ALA A 48 14.00 7.52 29.83
CA ALA A 48 13.17 8.74 29.71
C ALA A 48 13.12 9.63 30.98
N VAL A 49 13.70 9.24 32.13
CA VAL A 49 13.17 9.77 33.40
C VAL A 49 13.86 11.03 33.95
N ALA A 50 14.96 11.52 33.37
CA ALA A 50 15.67 12.68 33.94
C ALA A 50 15.41 14.05 33.26
N THR A 51 14.98 14.08 31.99
CA THR A 51 14.96 15.34 31.19
C THR A 51 13.61 15.69 30.54
N GLY A 52 12.61 14.80 30.58
CA GLY A 52 11.34 14.98 29.88
C GLY A 52 11.44 14.87 28.35
N VAL A 53 12.48 14.18 27.85
CA VAL A 53 12.70 13.88 26.43
C VAL A 53 12.53 12.38 26.22
N GLU A 54 11.63 12.00 25.35
CA GLU A 54 11.51 10.61 24.88
C GLU A 54 12.46 10.41 23.69
N THR A 55 13.17 9.28 23.66
CA THR A 55 14.15 8.99 22.62
C THR A 55 13.82 7.69 21.93
N ILE A 56 13.71 7.71 20.61
CA ILE A 56 13.51 6.53 19.76
C ILE A 56 14.78 6.32 18.94
N SER A 57 15.33 5.12 18.92
CA SER A 57 16.50 4.79 18.10
C SER A 57 16.12 3.79 17.01
N THR A 58 16.54 4.08 15.79
CA THR A 58 16.55 3.13 14.67
C THR A 58 17.99 2.68 14.40
N HIS A 59 18.18 1.77 13.45
CA HIS A 59 19.51 1.35 13.02
C HIS A 59 20.32 2.54 12.46
N SER A 60 19.67 3.46 11.75
CA SER A 60 20.29 4.58 11.01
C SER A 60 20.10 5.97 11.64
N ALA A 61 19.17 6.14 12.59
CA ALA A 61 18.82 7.45 13.15
C ALA A 61 18.45 7.38 14.64
N ARG A 62 18.36 8.55 15.27
CA ARG A 62 17.81 8.74 16.60
C ARG A 62 16.88 9.94 16.62
N LEU A 63 15.69 9.76 17.16
CA LEU A 63 14.65 10.76 17.28
C LEU A 63 14.55 11.20 18.74
N PHE A 64 14.48 12.51 18.95
CA PHE A 64 14.34 13.14 20.26
C PHE A 64 13.02 13.90 20.29
N LEU A 65 12.06 13.39 21.06
CA LEU A 65 10.71 13.90 21.14
C LEU A 65 10.63 14.86 22.34
N THR A 66 10.44 16.14 22.05
CA THR A 66 10.44 17.24 23.04
C THR A 66 9.20 18.10 22.88
N GLY A 67 8.24 17.98 23.80
CA GLY A 67 7.00 18.75 23.73
C GLY A 67 6.26 18.50 22.42
N ARG A 68 6.14 19.55 21.58
CA ARG A 68 5.48 19.51 20.26
C ARG A 68 6.43 19.20 19.09
N HIS A 69 7.71 18.97 19.36
CA HIS A 69 8.76 18.88 18.35
C HIS A 69 9.48 17.54 18.42
N VAL A 70 10.00 17.11 17.28
CA VAL A 70 10.90 15.96 17.16
C VAL A 70 12.14 16.41 16.42
N PHE A 71 13.32 16.07 16.94
CA PHE A 71 14.58 16.25 16.26
C PHE A 71 15.14 14.88 15.88
N LYS A 72 15.28 14.60 14.59
CA LYS A 72 15.84 13.35 14.08
C LYS A 72 17.28 13.59 13.61
N ILE A 73 18.22 12.91 14.26
CA ILE A 73 19.65 12.93 13.92
C ILE A 73 20.01 11.60 13.25
N LYS A 74 20.75 11.67 12.14
CA LYS A 74 21.33 10.49 11.50
C LYS A 74 22.52 9.98 12.33
N ARG A 75 22.67 8.67 12.49
CA ARG A 75 23.81 8.07 13.20
C ARG A 75 25.05 8.10 12.30
N ALA A 76 26.23 8.26 12.89
CA ALA A 76 27.50 8.13 12.16
C ALA A 76 27.84 6.65 11.95
N VAL A 77 27.19 6.01 10.98
CA VAL A 77 27.33 4.58 10.66
C VAL A 77 27.65 4.39 9.19
N THR A 78 28.27 3.24 8.87
CA THR A 78 28.55 2.81 7.50
C THR A 78 28.06 1.37 7.35
N TYR A 79 27.15 1.14 6.40
CA TYR A 79 26.63 -0.15 5.96
C TYR A 79 27.00 -0.36 4.48
N SER A 80 26.80 -1.57 3.96
CA SER A 80 27.05 -1.90 2.54
C SER A 80 26.28 -1.01 1.55
N TYR A 81 25.12 -0.51 1.97
CA TYR A 81 24.20 0.32 1.18
C TYR A 81 24.09 1.77 1.66
N LEU A 82 24.79 2.18 2.73
CA LEU A 82 24.62 3.50 3.35
C LEU A 82 25.86 3.97 4.10
N ASP A 83 26.47 5.09 3.68
CA ASP A 83 27.54 5.75 4.43
C ASP A 83 27.08 7.09 5.01
N MET A 84 26.97 7.17 6.33
CA MET A 84 26.64 8.37 7.09
C MET A 84 27.77 8.79 8.05
N SER A 85 28.98 8.29 7.84
CA SER A 85 30.15 8.58 8.68
C SER A 85 30.49 10.08 8.71
N SER A 86 30.38 10.78 7.58
CA SER A 86 30.69 12.20 7.46
C SER A 86 29.52 13.11 7.86
N LEU A 87 29.84 14.24 8.50
CA LEU A 87 28.86 15.26 8.89
C LEU A 87 28.15 15.86 7.66
N GLU A 88 28.87 16.05 6.56
CA GLU A 88 28.29 16.60 5.31
C GLU A 88 27.33 15.62 4.66
N THR A 89 27.61 14.31 4.71
CA THR A 89 26.67 13.30 4.23
C THR A 89 25.38 13.34 5.06
N ARG A 90 25.48 13.40 6.39
CA ARG A 90 24.30 13.51 7.26
C ARG A 90 23.49 14.78 7.00
N ARG A 91 24.16 15.91 6.76
CA ARG A 91 23.50 17.15 6.33
C ARG A 91 22.68 16.95 5.07
N ARG A 92 23.30 16.42 4.01
CA ARG A 92 22.67 16.19 2.71
C ARG A 92 21.46 15.25 2.84
N LEU A 93 21.58 14.18 3.62
CA LEU A 93 20.48 13.26 3.86
C LEU A 93 19.34 13.89 4.66
N CYS A 94 19.64 14.73 5.67
CA CYS A 94 18.60 15.48 6.38
C CYS A 94 17.85 16.43 5.43
N GLN A 95 18.56 17.10 4.52
CA GLN A 95 17.94 17.98 3.51
C GLN A 95 17.06 17.17 2.55
N ARG A 96 17.58 16.05 2.06
CA ARG A 96 16.84 15.16 1.16
C ARG A 96 15.57 14.60 1.81
N GLU A 97 15.63 14.21 3.08
CA GLU A 97 14.46 13.74 3.82
C GLU A 97 13.37 14.83 3.91
N VAL A 98 13.73 16.08 4.21
CA VAL A 98 12.76 17.19 4.23
C VAL A 98 12.20 17.46 2.84
N GLU A 99 13.05 17.50 1.81
CA GLU A 99 12.62 17.71 0.42
C GLU A 99 11.56 16.69 -0.02
N LEU A 100 11.77 15.42 0.30
CA LEU A 100 10.86 14.33 -0.11
C LEU A 100 9.54 14.36 0.65
N ASN A 101 9.58 14.59 1.96
CA ASN A 101 8.41 14.39 2.81
C ASN A 101 7.58 15.67 3.04
N SER A 102 8.17 16.85 2.95
CA SER A 102 7.45 18.13 3.14
C SER A 102 6.43 18.42 2.04
N VAL A 103 6.53 17.76 0.89
CA VAL A 103 5.53 17.86 -0.20
C VAL A 103 4.17 17.35 0.26
N LEU A 104 4.15 16.25 1.02
CA LEU A 104 2.91 15.63 1.54
C LEU A 104 2.57 16.10 2.95
N LEU A 105 3.58 16.45 3.75
CA LEU A 105 3.44 16.75 5.18
C LEU A 105 4.21 18.04 5.55
N PRO A 106 3.84 19.20 4.97
CA PRO A 106 4.57 20.46 5.16
C PRO A 106 4.51 21.00 6.60
N ASP A 107 3.48 20.61 7.37
CA ASP A 107 3.32 20.99 8.77
C ASP A 107 4.01 20.03 9.75
N ILE A 108 4.44 18.85 9.28
CA ILE A 108 5.26 17.90 10.03
C ILE A 108 6.75 18.12 9.76
N TYR A 109 7.20 18.25 8.51
CA TYR A 109 8.62 18.42 8.19
C TYR A 109 8.99 19.90 8.11
N LEU A 110 9.46 20.47 9.23
CA LEU A 110 9.65 21.92 9.40
C LEU A 110 10.98 22.44 8.84
N GLY A 111 11.96 21.56 8.60
CA GLY A 111 13.25 21.92 8.00
C GLY A 111 14.44 21.16 8.57
N VAL A 112 15.63 21.64 8.24
CA VAL A 112 16.90 21.11 8.77
C VAL A 112 17.55 22.17 9.65
N VAL A 113 17.97 21.77 10.84
CA VAL A 113 18.63 22.65 11.82
C VAL A 113 20.05 22.17 12.11
N ALA A 114 20.99 23.13 12.14
CA ALA A 114 22.35 22.88 12.59
C ALA A 114 22.41 22.83 14.13
N ILE A 115 23.15 21.87 14.66
CA ILE A 115 23.55 21.81 16.05
C ILE A 115 24.98 22.33 16.12
N CYS A 116 25.15 23.52 16.66
CA CYS A 116 26.44 24.22 16.74
C CYS A 116 27.02 24.11 18.15
N ARG A 117 28.35 24.02 18.24
CA ARG A 117 29.07 24.16 19.51
C ARG A 117 29.60 25.59 19.64
N ARG A 118 29.26 26.26 20.73
CA ARG A 118 29.76 27.58 21.10
C ARG A 118 31.18 27.51 21.65
N ALA A 119 31.84 28.67 21.76
CA ALA A 119 33.18 28.78 22.33
C ALA A 119 33.28 28.32 23.80
N ASP A 120 32.18 28.43 24.56
CA ASP A 120 32.08 27.93 25.94
C ASP A 120 31.81 26.42 26.05
N GLY A 121 31.78 25.71 24.92
CA GLY A 121 31.53 24.28 24.84
C GLY A 121 30.04 23.90 24.83
N SER A 122 29.12 24.82 25.08
CA SER A 122 27.67 24.57 25.07
C SER A 122 27.14 24.33 23.66
N LEU A 123 26.07 23.55 23.54
CA LEU A 123 25.38 23.32 22.26
C LEU A 123 24.26 24.34 22.05
N GLN A 124 23.99 24.70 20.79
CA GLN A 124 22.89 25.57 20.36
C GLN A 124 22.28 25.09 19.04
N LEU A 125 20.97 25.27 18.86
CA LEU A 125 20.31 25.12 17.56
C LEU A 125 20.37 26.41 16.73
N GLY A 126 20.78 26.30 15.48
CA GLY A 126 20.67 27.37 14.48
C GLY A 126 21.43 28.67 14.80
N GLY A 127 22.51 28.59 15.59
CA GLY A 127 23.28 29.76 16.08
C GLY A 127 24.70 29.86 15.52
N GLU A 128 25.42 30.89 15.98
CA GLU A 128 26.84 31.12 15.65
C GLU A 128 27.73 29.99 16.23
N GLY A 129 28.67 29.48 15.42
CA GLY A 129 29.58 28.42 15.81
C GLY A 129 29.80 27.37 14.72
N LYS A 130 30.71 26.42 14.95
CA LYS A 130 30.94 25.30 14.02
C LYS A 130 29.81 24.27 14.18
N PRO A 131 29.10 23.89 13.10
CA PRO A 131 28.17 22.77 13.14
C PRO A 131 28.91 21.50 13.56
N VAL A 132 28.37 20.82 14.57
CA VAL A 132 28.86 19.52 15.05
C VAL A 132 27.91 18.39 14.68
N GLU A 133 26.64 18.70 14.40
CA GLU A 133 25.63 17.76 13.91
C GLU A 133 24.50 18.50 13.17
N TRP A 134 23.71 17.78 12.39
CA TRP A 134 22.47 18.25 11.76
C TRP A 134 21.28 17.41 12.20
N ALA A 135 20.12 18.04 12.32
CA ALA A 135 18.87 17.36 12.64
C ALA A 135 17.76 17.77 11.67
N VAL A 136 16.93 16.80 11.29
CA VAL A 136 15.60 17.08 10.72
C VAL A 136 14.71 17.56 11.87
N HIS A 137 14.17 18.75 11.75
CA HIS A 137 13.24 19.34 12.71
C HIS A 137 11.82 19.06 12.25
N MET A 138 11.07 18.34 13.08
CA MET A 138 9.70 17.92 12.78
C MET A 138 8.73 18.38 13.86
N ARG A 139 7.46 18.56 13.51
CA ARG A 139 6.36 18.63 14.45
C ARG A 139 6.00 17.21 14.89
N ARG A 140 5.83 17.00 16.20
CA ARG A 140 5.37 15.72 16.74
C ARG A 140 3.92 15.50 16.33
N PHE A 141 3.61 14.31 15.83
CA PHE A 141 2.25 13.83 15.60
C PHE A 141 1.94 12.64 16.52
N ASP A 142 0.65 12.31 16.64
CA ASP A 142 0.20 11.18 17.45
C ASP A 142 0.57 9.85 16.76
N GLU A 143 1.49 9.10 17.36
CA GLU A 143 1.91 7.80 16.85
C GLU A 143 0.75 6.79 16.78
N SER A 144 -0.33 6.98 17.56
CA SER A 144 -1.53 6.15 17.44
C SER A 144 -2.18 6.24 16.06
N LEU A 145 -1.86 7.26 15.28
CA LEU A 145 -2.35 7.47 13.92
C LEU A 145 -1.49 6.83 12.83
N VAL A 146 -0.31 6.26 13.17
CA VAL A 146 0.46 5.45 12.23
C VAL A 146 -0.34 4.20 11.86
N LEU A 147 -0.45 3.90 10.56
CA LEU A 147 -1.33 2.84 10.05
C LEU A 147 -0.99 1.47 10.64
N ASP A 148 0.28 1.20 10.95
CA ASP A 148 0.69 -0.01 11.66
C ASP A 148 0.08 -0.11 13.08
N ASN A 149 0.03 1.01 13.81
CA ASN A 149 -0.58 1.08 15.14
C ASN A 149 -2.11 1.00 15.07
N ILE A 150 -2.73 1.54 14.01
CA ILE A 150 -4.16 1.40 13.72
C ILE A 150 -4.52 -0.07 13.43
N ALA A 151 -3.71 -0.74 12.61
CA ALA A 151 -3.87 -2.16 12.30
C ALA A 151 -3.73 -3.04 13.55
N ARG A 152 -2.68 -2.82 14.37
CA ARG A 152 -2.44 -3.60 15.60
C ARG A 152 -3.57 -3.51 16.63
N ARG A 153 -4.32 -2.40 16.67
CA ARG A 153 -5.51 -2.27 17.55
C ARG A 153 -6.82 -2.72 16.90
N GLY A 154 -6.78 -3.29 15.70
CA GLY A 154 -7.97 -3.77 14.98
C GLY A 154 -8.86 -2.67 14.40
N ALA A 155 -8.37 -1.43 14.27
CA ALA A 155 -9.14 -0.29 13.79
C ALA A 155 -8.97 -0.01 12.29
N LEU A 156 -8.13 -0.77 11.59
CA LEU A 156 -7.96 -0.65 10.14
C LEU A 156 -9.08 -1.42 9.41
N ASP A 157 -10.22 -0.75 9.23
CA ASP A 157 -11.34 -1.30 8.46
C ASP A 157 -11.09 -1.21 6.94
N THR A 158 -11.97 -1.85 6.14
CA THR A 158 -11.84 -1.85 4.68
C THR A 158 -12.06 -0.49 4.05
N ARG A 159 -12.76 0.44 4.72
CA ARG A 159 -12.95 1.80 4.25
C ARG A 159 -11.66 2.60 4.36
N LEU A 160 -11.00 2.56 5.51
CA LEU A 160 -9.70 3.20 5.73
C LEU A 160 -8.63 2.59 4.82
N ALA A 161 -8.65 1.26 4.63
CA ALA A 161 -7.78 0.60 3.66
C ALA A 161 -8.04 1.05 2.21
N GLY A 162 -9.31 1.27 1.85
CA GLY A 162 -9.67 1.84 0.55
C GLY A 162 -9.18 3.28 0.37
N MET A 163 -9.31 4.12 1.39
CA MET A 163 -8.76 5.48 1.40
C MET A 163 -7.23 5.47 1.26
N MET A 164 -6.56 4.50 1.88
CA MET A 164 -5.12 4.29 1.73
C MET A 164 -4.76 3.94 0.28
N GLY A 165 -5.47 3.00 -0.35
CA GLY A 165 -5.27 2.65 -1.76
C GLY A 165 -5.42 3.85 -2.70
N ARG A 166 -6.47 4.66 -2.48
CA ARG A 166 -6.70 5.91 -3.22
C ARG A 166 -5.55 6.91 -3.02
N SER A 167 -5.18 7.19 -1.77
CA SER A 167 -4.12 8.15 -1.45
C SER A 167 -2.78 7.77 -2.09
N ILE A 168 -2.44 6.47 -2.08
CA ILE A 168 -1.22 5.97 -2.71
C ILE A 168 -1.30 6.12 -4.24
N ALA A 169 -2.46 5.89 -4.86
CA ALA A 169 -2.63 6.10 -6.31
C ALA A 169 -2.47 7.58 -6.69
N GLU A 170 -3.04 8.50 -5.92
CA GLU A 170 -2.91 9.94 -6.11
C GLU A 170 -1.46 10.40 -5.90
N PHE A 171 -0.80 9.91 -4.84
CA PHE A 171 0.63 10.12 -4.60
C PHE A 171 1.46 9.66 -5.80
N HIS A 172 1.32 8.40 -6.23
CA HIS A 172 2.07 7.86 -7.36
C HIS A 172 1.80 8.64 -8.64
N ALA A 173 0.54 9.01 -8.92
CA ALA A 173 0.17 9.78 -10.10
C ALA A 173 0.85 11.17 -10.15
N GLY A 174 1.09 11.79 -8.99
CA GLY A 174 1.79 13.07 -8.86
C GLY A 174 3.31 13.00 -9.06
N LEU A 175 3.91 11.81 -9.03
CA LEU A 175 5.33 11.62 -9.24
C LEU A 175 5.72 11.74 -10.71
N GLN A 176 6.90 12.31 -10.96
CA GLN A 176 7.47 12.37 -12.30
C GLN A 176 7.83 10.97 -12.80
N SER A 177 7.44 10.68 -14.03
CA SER A 177 7.84 9.46 -14.73
C SER A 177 9.32 9.52 -15.11
N GLU A 178 10.00 8.39 -14.98
CA GLU A 178 11.36 8.18 -15.48
C GLU A 178 11.35 6.98 -16.44
N PRO A 179 10.95 7.18 -17.72
CA PRO A 179 10.95 6.11 -18.70
C PRO A 179 12.36 5.58 -18.92
N VAL A 180 12.55 4.30 -18.62
CA VAL A 180 13.84 3.60 -18.71
C VAL A 180 13.61 2.21 -19.30
N GLY A 181 14.64 1.63 -19.92
CA GLY A 181 14.57 0.29 -20.51
C GLY A 181 15.12 -0.82 -19.62
N ASP A 182 15.43 -0.53 -18.36
CA ASP A 182 16.16 -1.42 -17.44
C ASP A 182 15.29 -1.96 -16.28
N GLY A 183 13.96 -2.06 -16.51
CA GLY A 183 13.02 -2.49 -15.48
C GLY A 183 13.31 -3.90 -14.95
N CYS A 184 13.71 -4.82 -15.83
CA CYS A 184 14.10 -6.17 -15.47
C CYS A 184 15.40 -6.19 -14.65
N ASP A 185 16.40 -5.38 -15.04
CA ASP A 185 17.67 -5.30 -14.32
C ASP A 185 17.50 -4.78 -12.89
N ARG A 186 16.64 -3.79 -12.68
CA ARG A 186 16.31 -3.28 -11.33
C ARG A 186 15.81 -4.38 -10.39
N ILE A 187 14.87 -5.21 -10.85
CA ILE A 187 14.33 -6.29 -10.02
C ILE A 187 15.32 -7.45 -9.92
N ARG A 188 16.14 -7.69 -10.95
CA ARG A 188 17.23 -8.67 -10.91
C ARG A 188 18.25 -8.33 -9.83
N GLU A 189 18.68 -7.08 -9.74
CA GLU A 189 19.58 -6.58 -8.69
C GLU A 189 19.02 -6.92 -7.30
N VAL A 190 17.73 -6.60 -7.07
CA VAL A 190 17.05 -6.91 -5.80
C VAL A 190 17.00 -8.41 -5.51
N VAL A 191 16.62 -9.24 -6.49
CA VAL A 191 16.53 -10.70 -6.28
C VAL A 191 17.91 -11.30 -5.98
N ILE A 192 18.96 -10.88 -6.71
CA ILE A 192 20.32 -11.35 -6.48
C ILE A 192 20.82 -10.95 -5.09
N GLU A 193 20.60 -9.70 -4.69
CA GLU A 193 20.99 -9.20 -3.36
C GLU A 193 20.26 -9.97 -2.26
N LEU A 194 18.94 -10.16 -2.38
CA LEU A 194 18.16 -10.94 -1.41
C LEU A 194 18.64 -12.38 -1.30
N VAL A 195 18.91 -13.04 -2.42
CA VAL A 195 19.44 -14.41 -2.42
C VAL A 195 20.81 -14.44 -1.73
N HIS A 196 21.68 -13.47 -1.99
CA HIS A 196 22.98 -13.38 -1.34
C HIS A 196 22.86 -13.19 0.17
N GLU A 197 22.14 -12.17 0.61
CA GLU A 197 22.00 -11.80 2.02
C GLU A 197 21.29 -12.87 2.85
N LEU A 198 20.21 -13.47 2.32
CA LEU A 198 19.54 -14.58 3.01
C LEU A 198 20.45 -15.82 3.16
N ASN A 199 21.36 -16.06 2.20
CA ASN A 199 22.35 -17.13 2.31
C ASN A 199 23.45 -16.85 3.35
N LEU A 200 23.80 -15.58 3.60
CA LEU A 200 24.69 -15.22 4.71
C LEU A 200 24.04 -15.47 6.07
N LEU A 201 22.71 -15.52 6.12
CA LEU A 201 21.89 -15.72 7.31
C LEU A 201 21.41 -17.18 7.47
N GLN A 202 22.11 -18.16 6.86
CA GLN A 202 21.77 -19.59 6.88
C GLN A 202 21.51 -20.19 8.27
N GLY A 203 22.05 -19.59 9.34
CA GLY A 203 21.76 -20.03 10.72
C GLY A 203 20.30 -19.81 11.17
N GLN A 204 19.54 -18.96 10.46
CA GLN A 204 18.16 -18.60 10.80
C GLN A 204 17.11 -19.29 9.92
N PHE A 205 17.53 -19.90 8.81
CA PHE A 205 16.64 -20.44 7.78
C PHE A 205 17.00 -21.87 7.41
N ASP A 206 16.00 -22.67 7.07
CA ASP A 206 16.21 -23.98 6.49
C ASP A 206 16.79 -23.88 5.06
N ARG A 207 17.74 -24.77 4.73
CA ARG A 207 18.45 -24.73 3.45
C ARG A 207 17.51 -24.97 2.25
N ASP A 208 16.54 -25.88 2.38
CA ASP A 208 15.62 -26.20 1.29
C ASP A 208 14.72 -25.00 0.96
N ARG A 209 14.39 -24.19 1.99
CA ARG A 209 13.65 -22.93 1.81
C ARG A 209 14.48 -21.88 1.08
N LEU A 210 15.75 -21.72 1.43
CA LEU A 210 16.66 -20.78 0.76
C LEU A 210 16.90 -21.18 -0.70
N ASP A 211 17.11 -22.48 -0.96
CA ASP A 211 17.26 -23.01 -2.31
C ASP A 211 15.97 -22.81 -3.14
N SER A 212 14.81 -22.99 -2.51
CA SER A 212 13.51 -22.70 -3.13
C SER A 212 13.31 -21.23 -3.42
N PHE A 213 13.68 -20.34 -2.50
CA PHE A 213 13.58 -18.89 -2.68
C PHE A 213 14.44 -18.45 -3.87
N SER A 214 15.70 -18.89 -3.93
CA SER A 214 16.61 -18.58 -5.03
C SER A 214 16.06 -19.06 -6.38
N ARG A 215 15.68 -20.35 -6.45
CA ARG A 215 15.23 -20.98 -7.69
C ARG A 215 13.91 -20.41 -8.19
N TYR A 216 12.89 -20.29 -7.34
CA TYR A 216 11.59 -19.77 -7.74
C TYR A 216 11.63 -18.26 -8.04
N GLY A 217 12.38 -17.49 -7.25
CA GLY A 217 12.55 -16.06 -7.49
C GLY A 217 13.20 -15.76 -8.85
N MET A 218 14.28 -16.47 -9.19
CA MET A 218 14.94 -16.31 -10.49
C MET A 218 14.04 -16.77 -11.65
N GLN A 219 13.36 -17.90 -11.51
CA GLN A 219 12.46 -18.42 -12.54
C GLN A 219 11.30 -17.44 -12.83
N GLU A 220 10.68 -16.88 -11.78
CA GLU A 220 9.58 -15.93 -11.97
C GLU A 220 10.08 -14.63 -12.60
N LEU A 221 11.22 -14.10 -12.14
CA LEU A 221 11.87 -12.93 -12.71
C LEU A 221 12.14 -13.10 -14.22
N GLU A 222 12.76 -14.21 -14.62
CA GLU A 222 13.03 -14.51 -16.03
C GLU A 222 11.74 -14.57 -16.86
N SER A 223 10.69 -15.18 -16.33
CA SER A 223 9.41 -15.27 -17.03
C SER A 223 8.75 -13.90 -17.24
N MET A 224 9.06 -12.92 -16.38
CA MET A 224 8.44 -11.60 -16.35
C MET A 224 9.30 -10.48 -16.95
N ALA A 225 10.52 -10.77 -17.41
CA ALA A 225 11.50 -9.79 -17.88
C ALA A 225 10.92 -8.76 -18.87
N HIS A 226 10.27 -9.23 -19.94
CA HIS A 226 9.66 -8.34 -20.94
C HIS A 226 8.61 -7.40 -20.34
N ARG A 227 7.79 -7.87 -19.39
CA ARG A 227 6.77 -7.01 -18.78
C ARG A 227 7.38 -5.95 -17.87
N LEU A 228 8.48 -6.27 -17.19
CA LEU A 228 9.22 -5.30 -16.38
C LEU A 228 9.77 -4.16 -17.25
N ASP A 229 10.41 -4.52 -18.37
CA ASP A 229 10.99 -3.53 -19.30
C ASP A 229 9.91 -2.70 -20.01
N SER A 230 8.80 -3.34 -20.41
CA SER A 230 7.65 -2.63 -21.00
C SER A 230 7.10 -1.58 -20.05
N ARG A 231 6.88 -1.95 -18.78
CA ARG A 231 6.33 -1.01 -17.78
C ARG A 231 7.26 0.14 -17.46
N ALA A 232 8.56 -0.13 -17.43
CA ALA A 232 9.57 0.89 -17.27
C ALA A 232 9.54 1.89 -18.44
N CYS A 233 9.42 1.40 -19.68
CA CYS A 233 9.22 2.25 -20.86
C CYS A 233 7.89 3.04 -20.83
N ASP A 234 6.83 2.43 -20.31
CA ASP A 234 5.47 3.01 -20.23
C ASP A 234 5.32 4.05 -19.10
N GLY A 235 6.39 4.34 -18.35
CA GLY A 235 6.41 5.38 -17.33
C GLY A 235 5.83 4.98 -15.97
N PHE A 236 5.81 3.68 -15.67
CA PHE A 236 5.48 3.17 -14.34
C PHE A 236 6.67 3.16 -13.38
N VAL A 237 7.90 3.34 -13.88
CA VAL A 237 9.08 3.58 -13.04
C VAL A 237 9.18 5.07 -12.72
N ARG A 238 9.24 5.35 -11.42
CA ARG A 238 9.26 6.71 -10.85
C ARG A 238 10.11 6.70 -9.59
N ARG A 239 10.58 7.87 -9.17
CA ARG A 239 11.07 8.05 -7.80
C ARG A 239 9.88 7.93 -6.82
N CYS A 240 9.58 6.70 -6.39
CA CYS A 240 8.49 6.35 -5.48
C CYS A 240 8.85 6.61 -4.01
N HIS A 241 8.16 6.04 -3.03
CA HIS A 241 8.56 6.15 -1.63
C HIS A 241 9.84 5.34 -1.33
N GLY A 242 9.94 4.14 -1.91
CA GLY A 242 11.06 3.20 -1.75
C GLY A 242 10.86 2.22 -0.59
N ASP A 243 10.25 2.68 0.50
CA ASP A 243 9.97 1.91 1.73
C ASP A 243 8.50 2.03 2.20
N LEU A 244 7.54 1.90 1.27
CA LEU A 244 6.11 2.17 1.56
C LEU A 244 5.42 1.03 2.31
N HIS A 245 5.58 0.92 3.63
CA HIS A 245 4.86 -0.05 4.47
C HIS A 245 4.00 0.64 5.54
N LEU A 246 3.18 -0.08 6.33
CA LEU A 246 2.20 0.53 7.24
C LEU A 246 2.84 1.41 8.34
N ARG A 247 4.13 1.20 8.67
CA ARG A 247 4.86 2.06 9.62
C ARG A 247 5.29 3.41 9.02
N ASN A 248 5.24 3.55 7.70
CA ASN A 248 5.61 4.74 6.93
C ASN A 248 4.35 5.38 6.29
N LEU A 249 3.20 5.13 6.90
CA LEU A 249 1.92 5.74 6.57
C LEU A 249 1.30 6.26 7.87
N VAL A 250 0.86 7.51 7.89
CA VAL A 250 0.17 8.13 9.02
C VAL A 250 -1.19 8.66 8.59
N LEU A 251 -2.20 8.51 9.46
CA LEU A 251 -3.51 9.12 9.24
C LEU A 251 -3.43 10.61 9.58
N HIS A 252 -3.13 11.43 8.57
CA HIS A 252 -2.98 12.88 8.70
C HIS A 252 -4.25 13.59 8.19
N GLU A 253 -4.89 14.39 9.04
CA GLU A 253 -6.18 15.05 8.73
C GLU A 253 -7.26 14.10 8.17
N GLY A 254 -7.25 12.84 8.62
CA GLY A 254 -8.18 11.80 8.17
C GLY A 254 -7.79 11.12 6.86
N VAL A 255 -6.64 11.45 6.25
CA VAL A 255 -6.12 10.82 5.03
C VAL A 255 -4.86 10.01 5.35
N PRO A 256 -4.76 8.73 4.92
CA PRO A 256 -3.51 7.99 5.01
C PRO A 256 -2.45 8.63 4.12
N THR A 257 -1.36 9.13 4.72
CA THR A 257 -0.34 9.90 4.02
C THR A 257 1.04 9.27 4.24
N PRO A 258 1.81 9.00 3.17
CA PRO A 258 3.18 8.51 3.27
C PRO A 258 4.10 9.48 4.04
N PHE A 259 5.03 8.92 4.82
CA PHE A 259 6.09 9.67 5.50
C PHE A 259 7.34 8.79 5.67
N ASP A 260 8.49 9.43 5.86
CA ASP A 260 9.79 8.77 5.98
C ASP A 260 10.22 8.03 4.68
N ALA A 261 10.06 8.71 3.53
CA ALA A 261 10.53 8.21 2.24
C ALA A 261 12.06 8.03 2.19
N LEU A 262 12.51 6.93 1.57
CA LEU A 262 13.90 6.46 1.56
C LEU A 262 14.89 7.49 1.00
N GLU A 263 15.63 8.24 1.81
CA GLU A 263 16.35 9.44 1.36
C GLU A 263 17.79 9.23 0.86
N PHE A 264 18.33 8.00 0.98
CA PHE A 264 19.77 7.77 0.79
C PHE A 264 20.16 7.00 -0.48
N ASP A 265 19.20 6.34 -1.15
CA ASP A 265 19.46 5.56 -2.36
C ASP A 265 18.42 5.85 -3.45
N GLU A 266 18.84 6.60 -4.48
CA GLU A 266 18.00 6.94 -5.64
C GLU A 266 17.76 5.72 -6.54
N ARG A 267 18.67 4.74 -6.59
CA ARG A 267 18.48 3.53 -7.40
C ARG A 267 17.38 2.65 -6.79
N MET A 268 17.38 2.48 -5.48
CA MET A 268 16.35 1.71 -4.77
C MET A 268 14.99 2.39 -4.75
N SER A 269 14.97 3.73 -4.69
CA SER A 269 13.72 4.50 -4.63
C SER A 269 13.13 4.83 -6.00
N THR A 270 13.92 4.81 -7.08
CA THR A 270 13.42 4.84 -8.46
C THR A 270 13.02 3.44 -8.91
N THR A 271 11.74 3.11 -8.72
CA THR A 271 11.20 1.77 -8.92
C THR A 271 9.81 1.81 -9.54
N ASP A 272 9.26 0.65 -9.87
CA ASP A 272 7.88 0.52 -10.36
C ASP A 272 6.88 0.90 -9.26
N VAL A 273 5.90 1.75 -9.57
CA VAL A 273 4.86 2.16 -8.62
C VAL A 273 4.05 0.99 -8.04
N LEU A 274 3.90 -0.12 -8.78
CA LEU A 274 3.27 -1.34 -8.27
C LEU A 274 4.21 -2.12 -7.33
N TYR A 275 5.53 -2.02 -7.52
CA TYR A 275 6.53 -2.56 -6.58
C TYR A 275 6.58 -1.78 -5.27
N ASP A 276 6.34 -0.46 -5.31
CA ASP A 276 6.16 0.36 -4.11
C ASP A 276 4.87 0.01 -3.37
N LEU A 277 3.73 -0.06 -4.08
CA LEU A 277 2.44 -0.49 -3.51
C LEU A 277 2.48 -1.90 -2.92
N ALA A 278 3.20 -2.82 -3.55
CA ALA A 278 3.31 -4.21 -3.10
C ALA A 278 3.82 -4.32 -1.67
N PHE A 279 4.59 -3.33 -1.19
CA PHE A 279 5.09 -3.37 0.19
C PHE A 279 3.95 -3.18 1.21
N VAL A 280 3.02 -2.26 0.99
CA VAL A 280 1.80 -2.11 1.80
C VAL A 280 0.94 -3.37 1.75
N ILE A 281 0.71 -3.92 0.56
CA ILE A 281 -0.12 -5.12 0.38
C ILE A 281 0.48 -6.31 1.12
N MET A 282 1.80 -6.52 1.00
CA MET A 282 2.51 -7.59 1.71
C MET A 282 2.41 -7.43 3.22
N ASP A 283 2.55 -6.20 3.75
CA ASP A 283 2.44 -5.93 5.19
C ASP A 283 1.01 -6.22 5.72
N LEU A 284 -0.03 -5.93 4.92
CA LEU A 284 -1.41 -6.32 5.24
C LEU A 284 -1.60 -7.84 5.23
N HIS A 285 -1.04 -8.56 4.25
CA HIS A 285 -1.11 -10.02 4.20
C HIS A 285 -0.40 -10.69 5.38
N TYR A 286 0.79 -10.21 5.76
CA TYR A 286 1.51 -10.70 6.94
C TYR A 286 0.66 -10.55 8.22
N ARG A 287 -0.19 -9.52 8.27
CA ARG A 287 -1.15 -9.26 9.34
C ARG A 287 -2.50 -10.00 9.21
N GLN A 288 -2.65 -10.86 8.21
CA GLN A 288 -3.90 -11.58 7.90
C GLN A 288 -5.08 -10.64 7.60
N LEU A 289 -4.79 -9.44 7.07
CA LEU A 289 -5.77 -8.41 6.71
C LEU A 289 -6.12 -8.50 5.21
N SER A 290 -6.48 -9.68 4.72
CA SER A 290 -6.72 -9.93 3.28
C SER A 290 -7.86 -9.08 2.70
N ARG A 291 -8.91 -8.80 3.48
CA ARG A 291 -10.01 -7.91 3.07
C ARG A 291 -9.52 -6.47 2.83
N GLN A 292 -8.66 -5.97 3.72
CA GLN A 292 -8.05 -4.66 3.63
C GLN A 292 -7.03 -4.59 2.48
N ALA A 293 -6.25 -5.65 2.27
CA ALA A 293 -5.32 -5.74 1.14
C ALA A 293 -6.07 -5.67 -0.20
N ASN A 294 -7.16 -6.43 -0.34
CA ASN A 294 -8.01 -6.40 -1.54
C ASN A 294 -8.67 -5.02 -1.73
N SER A 295 -9.18 -4.40 -0.66
CA SER A 295 -9.75 -3.05 -0.71
C SER A 295 -8.72 -2.00 -1.16
N THR A 296 -7.50 -2.05 -0.60
CA THR A 296 -6.38 -1.17 -0.96
C THR A 296 -6.03 -1.32 -2.43
N LEU A 297 -5.87 -2.55 -2.92
CA LEU A 297 -5.55 -2.83 -4.32
C LEU A 297 -6.66 -2.33 -5.26
N ASN A 298 -7.91 -2.63 -4.97
CA ASN A 298 -9.03 -2.26 -5.84
C ASN A 298 -9.23 -0.73 -5.91
N GLN A 299 -9.09 -0.03 -4.78
CA GLN A 299 -9.14 1.43 -4.79
C GLN A 299 -7.92 2.03 -5.49
N TYR A 300 -6.73 1.46 -5.33
CA TYR A 300 -5.57 1.89 -6.10
C TYR A 300 -5.79 1.75 -7.61
N LEU A 301 -6.34 0.62 -8.07
CA LEU A 301 -6.65 0.38 -9.48
C LEU A 301 -7.74 1.32 -10.02
N LEU A 302 -8.78 1.61 -9.24
CA LEU A 302 -9.85 2.52 -9.63
C LEU A 302 -9.33 3.94 -9.89
N TYR A 303 -8.37 4.42 -9.08
CA TYR A 303 -7.79 5.75 -9.22
C TYR A 303 -6.56 5.79 -10.15
N SER A 304 -6.12 4.64 -10.65
CA SER A 304 -5.01 4.49 -11.61
C SER A 304 -5.48 4.43 -13.08
N THR A 305 -4.52 4.38 -14.01
CA THR A 305 -4.80 4.15 -15.43
C THR A 305 -5.16 2.69 -15.71
N GLU A 306 -5.87 2.41 -16.83
CA GLU A 306 -6.14 1.03 -17.27
C GLU A 306 -4.85 0.22 -17.51
N GLY A 307 -3.74 0.88 -17.81
CA GLY A 307 -2.39 0.29 -17.92
C GLY A 307 -1.91 -0.38 -16.63
N MET A 308 -2.41 0.06 -15.47
CA MET A 308 -2.05 -0.53 -14.19
C MET A 308 -2.52 -1.99 -14.05
N ILE A 309 -3.68 -2.31 -14.64
CA ILE A 309 -4.27 -3.66 -14.58
C ILE A 309 -3.36 -4.70 -15.24
N ASP A 310 -2.73 -4.35 -16.37
CA ASP A 310 -1.82 -5.25 -17.09
C ASP A 310 -0.60 -5.62 -16.25
N GLY A 311 -0.18 -4.72 -15.36
CA GLY A 311 0.94 -4.91 -14.44
C GLY A 311 0.68 -5.93 -13.34
N LEU A 312 -0.57 -6.30 -13.07
CA LEU A 312 -0.91 -7.21 -11.96
C LEU A 312 -0.31 -8.60 -12.12
N SER A 313 0.11 -8.99 -13.33
CA SER A 313 0.88 -10.23 -13.53
C SER A 313 2.23 -10.22 -12.80
N LEU A 314 2.78 -9.04 -12.49
CA LEU A 314 4.04 -8.87 -11.75
C LEU A 314 3.85 -8.82 -10.23
N LEU A 315 2.61 -8.63 -9.77
CA LEU A 315 2.32 -8.48 -8.35
C LEU A 315 2.85 -9.65 -7.50
N PRO A 316 2.75 -10.93 -7.93
CA PRO A 316 3.40 -12.05 -7.24
C PRO A 316 4.91 -11.88 -7.01
N LEU A 317 5.65 -11.49 -8.05
CA LEU A 317 7.10 -11.26 -7.97
C LEU A 317 7.44 -10.07 -7.07
N PHE A 318 6.67 -8.99 -7.15
CA PHE A 318 6.87 -7.81 -6.31
C PHE A 318 6.60 -8.10 -4.83
N LEU A 319 5.51 -8.81 -4.53
CA LEU A 319 5.20 -9.26 -3.17
C LEU A 319 6.25 -10.24 -2.63
N PHE A 320 6.72 -11.17 -3.46
CA PHE A 320 7.83 -12.08 -3.15
C PHE A 320 9.09 -11.29 -2.71
N CYS A 321 9.50 -10.30 -3.49
CA CYS A 321 10.68 -9.49 -3.16
C CYS A 321 10.49 -8.70 -1.86
N ARG A 322 9.33 -8.05 -1.67
CA ARG A 322 9.05 -7.26 -0.46
C ARG A 322 9.01 -8.14 0.81
N ALA A 323 8.41 -9.32 0.72
CA ALA A 323 8.46 -10.30 1.80
C ALA A 323 9.90 -10.81 2.05
N GLY A 324 10.70 -11.02 1.00
CA GLY A 324 12.13 -11.36 1.11
C GLY A 324 12.95 -10.29 1.84
N ILE A 325 12.74 -9.00 1.53
CA ILE A 325 13.36 -7.88 2.26
C ILE A 325 13.00 -7.92 3.75
N LYS A 326 11.74 -8.20 4.08
CA LYS A 326 11.31 -8.33 5.48
C LYS A 326 11.88 -9.55 6.17
N ALA A 327 12.01 -10.68 5.49
CA ALA A 327 12.68 -11.87 6.01
C ALA A 327 14.14 -11.56 6.35
N MET A 328 14.87 -10.98 5.40
CA MET A 328 16.28 -10.59 5.54
C MET A 328 16.48 -9.61 6.71
N THR A 329 15.77 -8.49 6.70
CA THR A 329 15.92 -7.44 7.73
C THR A 329 15.51 -7.93 9.13
N SER A 330 14.49 -8.80 9.23
CA SER A 330 14.09 -9.40 10.51
C SER A 330 15.15 -10.36 11.04
N ALA A 331 15.76 -11.17 10.16
CA ALA A 331 16.87 -12.06 10.53
C ALA A 331 18.14 -11.30 10.94
N GLN A 332 18.52 -10.26 10.20
CA GLN A 332 19.65 -9.39 10.56
C GLN A 332 19.46 -8.76 11.94
N ARG A 333 18.24 -8.26 12.23
CA ARG A 333 17.92 -7.72 13.55
C ARG A 333 18.03 -8.77 14.65
N ALA A 334 17.52 -9.97 14.41
CA ALA A 334 17.62 -11.08 15.37
C ALA A 334 19.06 -11.49 15.68
N SER A 335 19.99 -11.32 14.73
CA SER A 335 21.42 -11.63 14.90
C SER A 335 22.21 -10.54 15.66
N LEU A 336 21.73 -9.28 15.66
CA LEU A 336 22.43 -8.15 16.28
C LEU A 336 22.03 -7.89 17.74
N GLU A 337 20.84 -8.34 18.16
CA GLU A 337 20.35 -8.15 19.53
C GLU A 337 20.63 -9.41 20.37
N GLU A 338 21.55 -9.35 21.35
CA GLU A 338 21.84 -10.45 22.31
C GLU A 338 20.60 -10.83 23.16
N SER A 339 19.63 -9.92 23.23
CA SER A 339 18.32 -10.05 23.89
C SER A 339 17.15 -10.14 22.89
N ALA A 340 17.44 -10.40 21.61
CA ALA A 340 16.42 -10.57 20.58
C ALA A 340 15.35 -11.52 21.10
N SER A 341 14.11 -11.02 21.17
CA SER A 341 12.96 -11.87 21.46
C SER A 341 12.98 -13.06 20.50
N ARG A 342 12.69 -14.27 21.01
CA ARG A 342 12.49 -15.47 20.17
C ARG A 342 11.53 -15.23 19.00
N ASN A 343 10.72 -14.16 19.07
CA ASN A 343 9.80 -13.72 18.03
C ASN A 343 10.52 -13.18 16.77
N SER A 344 11.65 -12.47 16.87
CA SER A 344 12.29 -11.85 15.68
C SER A 344 12.82 -12.89 14.67
N GLY A 345 13.35 -14.01 15.17
CA GLY A 345 13.76 -15.14 14.31
C GLY A 345 12.55 -15.85 13.69
N ARG A 346 11.43 -15.93 14.42
CA ARG A 346 10.18 -16.48 13.89
C ARG A 346 9.59 -15.60 12.79
N ASP A 347 9.58 -14.29 13.00
CA ASP A 347 9.08 -13.33 12.02
C ASP A 347 9.84 -13.46 10.69
N ALA A 348 11.18 -13.60 10.75
CA ALA A 348 12.00 -13.79 9.56
C ALA A 348 11.58 -15.02 8.74
N VAL A 349 11.36 -16.14 9.41
CA VAL A 349 10.91 -17.41 8.82
C VAL A 349 9.50 -17.28 8.23
N ASP A 350 8.59 -16.64 8.94
CA ASP A 350 7.21 -16.41 8.49
C ASP A 350 7.17 -15.52 7.23
N TYR A 351 8.03 -14.50 7.13
CA TYR A 351 8.16 -13.70 5.92
C TYR A 351 8.74 -14.48 4.73
N LEU A 352 9.69 -15.39 4.97
CA LEU A 352 10.23 -16.23 3.90
C LEU A 352 9.17 -17.19 3.36
N ASP A 353 8.36 -17.78 4.23
CA ASP A 353 7.22 -18.62 3.84
C ASP A 353 6.16 -17.82 3.09
N LEU A 354 5.87 -16.60 3.55
CA LEU A 354 4.97 -15.68 2.86
C LEU A 354 5.49 -15.34 1.45
N ALA A 355 6.79 -15.06 1.30
CA ALA A 355 7.40 -14.79 0.00
C ALA A 355 7.18 -15.96 -0.96
N LEU A 356 7.53 -17.17 -0.54
CA LEU A 356 7.36 -18.39 -1.34
C LEU A 356 5.89 -18.64 -1.71
N SER A 357 4.96 -18.33 -0.82
CA SER A 357 3.53 -18.53 -1.07
C SER A 357 3.00 -17.69 -2.23
N TYR A 358 3.57 -16.50 -2.48
CA TYR A 358 3.12 -15.61 -3.57
C TYR A 358 3.38 -16.18 -4.96
N LEU A 359 4.39 -17.04 -5.10
CA LEU A 359 4.72 -17.67 -6.38
C LEU A 359 3.86 -18.91 -6.68
N ASN A 360 2.96 -19.29 -5.76
CA ASN A 360 1.98 -20.35 -5.98
C ASN A 360 0.77 -19.83 -6.76
N LYS A 361 0.81 -19.96 -8.10
CA LYS A 361 -0.23 -19.44 -9.00
C LYS A 361 -1.51 -20.27 -8.91
N THR A 362 -2.63 -19.60 -8.63
CA THR A 362 -3.97 -20.18 -8.71
C THR A 362 -4.67 -19.74 -10.00
N PRO A 363 -5.38 -20.63 -10.72
CA PRO A 363 -6.14 -20.24 -11.91
C PRO A 363 -7.19 -19.15 -11.60
N PRO A 364 -7.26 -18.07 -12.40
CA PRO A 364 -8.23 -17.01 -12.19
C PRO A 364 -9.65 -17.46 -12.53
N VAL A 365 -10.63 -16.79 -11.93
CA VAL A 365 -12.05 -17.00 -12.18
C VAL A 365 -12.77 -15.68 -12.46
N LEU A 366 -13.91 -15.74 -13.16
CA LEU A 366 -14.77 -14.57 -13.40
C LEU A 366 -16.12 -14.78 -12.71
N VAL A 367 -16.46 -13.88 -11.78
CA VAL A 367 -17.77 -13.84 -11.13
C VAL A 367 -18.53 -12.60 -11.58
N ALA A 368 -19.76 -12.77 -12.06
CA ALA A 368 -20.68 -11.66 -12.32
C ALA A 368 -21.80 -11.65 -11.27
N ILE A 369 -21.98 -10.51 -10.60
CA ILE A 369 -23.07 -10.28 -9.65
C ILE A 369 -24.05 -9.28 -10.26
N GLY A 370 -25.22 -9.80 -10.63
CA GLY A 370 -26.34 -9.08 -11.20
C GLY A 370 -27.47 -8.84 -10.20
N GLY A 371 -28.41 -7.98 -10.57
CA GLY A 371 -29.58 -7.67 -9.75
C GLY A 371 -29.95 -6.19 -9.77
N LEU A 372 -31.20 -5.91 -9.41
CA LEU A 372 -31.72 -4.55 -9.38
C LEU A 372 -31.02 -3.68 -8.34
N SER A 373 -31.19 -2.37 -8.45
CA SER A 373 -30.65 -1.44 -7.46
C SER A 373 -31.29 -1.66 -6.08
N GLY A 374 -30.49 -1.63 -5.01
CA GLY A 374 -30.97 -1.92 -3.65
C GLY A 374 -30.94 -3.40 -3.22
N THR A 375 -30.50 -4.32 -4.08
CA THR A 375 -30.34 -5.75 -3.72
C THR A 375 -29.08 -6.07 -2.91
N GLY A 376 -28.18 -5.09 -2.70
CA GLY A 376 -26.94 -5.30 -1.92
C GLY A 376 -25.75 -5.85 -2.69
N LYS A 377 -25.78 -5.83 -4.04
CA LYS A 377 -24.71 -6.35 -4.92
C LYS A 377 -23.33 -5.89 -4.51
N SER A 378 -23.16 -4.57 -4.38
CA SER A 378 -21.86 -3.96 -4.11
C SER A 378 -21.25 -4.37 -2.78
N THR A 379 -22.10 -4.60 -1.79
CA THR A 379 -21.68 -5.08 -0.49
C THR A 379 -21.17 -6.50 -0.56
N VAL A 380 -21.94 -7.39 -1.21
CA VAL A 380 -21.58 -8.79 -1.40
C VAL A 380 -20.35 -8.94 -2.29
N SER A 381 -20.26 -8.16 -3.37
CA SER A 381 -19.13 -8.20 -4.30
C SER A 381 -17.82 -7.78 -3.64
N ALA A 382 -17.86 -6.77 -2.76
CA ALA A 382 -16.68 -6.30 -2.03
C ALA A 382 -16.15 -7.34 -1.04
N GLU A 383 -17.04 -8.06 -0.35
CA GLU A 383 -16.62 -9.14 0.54
C GLU A 383 -16.09 -10.34 -0.25
N LEU A 384 -16.84 -10.76 -1.29
CA LEU A 384 -16.48 -11.93 -2.11
C LEU A 384 -15.14 -11.75 -2.81
N ALA A 385 -14.84 -10.54 -3.30
CA ALA A 385 -13.60 -10.27 -4.04
C ALA A 385 -12.35 -10.69 -3.24
N SER A 386 -12.33 -10.49 -1.93
CA SER A 386 -11.19 -10.86 -1.07
C SER A 386 -11.00 -12.37 -0.85
N GLU A 387 -12.02 -13.19 -1.12
CA GLU A 387 -12.02 -14.64 -0.88
C GLU A 387 -11.79 -15.46 -2.16
N LEU A 388 -11.81 -14.82 -3.33
CA LEU A 388 -11.59 -15.48 -4.61
C LEU A 388 -10.11 -15.75 -4.90
N PRO A 389 -9.79 -16.74 -5.75
CA PRO A 389 -8.41 -17.06 -6.13
C PRO A 389 -7.63 -15.84 -6.64
N GLY A 390 -6.37 -15.71 -6.24
CA GLY A 390 -5.53 -14.57 -6.60
C GLY A 390 -4.69 -14.13 -5.41
N VAL A 391 -3.55 -13.50 -5.68
CA VAL A 391 -2.56 -13.17 -4.65
C VAL A 391 -3.10 -12.20 -3.59
N SER A 392 -4.03 -11.32 -3.98
CA SER A 392 -4.72 -10.37 -3.11
C SER A 392 -6.24 -10.39 -3.35
N GLY A 393 -6.79 -11.56 -3.68
CA GLY A 393 -8.18 -11.71 -4.12
C GLY A 393 -8.41 -11.25 -5.56
N ALA A 394 -9.68 -11.02 -5.91
CA ALA A 394 -10.13 -10.60 -7.23
C ALA A 394 -10.13 -9.07 -7.42
N VAL A 395 -9.93 -8.66 -8.67
CA VAL A 395 -10.19 -7.30 -9.13
C VAL A 395 -11.70 -7.08 -9.16
N LEU A 396 -12.18 -6.07 -8.44
CA LEU A 396 -13.58 -5.70 -8.33
C LEU A 396 -13.89 -4.55 -9.28
N LEU A 397 -14.72 -4.82 -10.28
CA LEU A 397 -15.17 -3.85 -11.27
C LEU A 397 -16.65 -3.52 -11.02
N ARG A 398 -16.90 -2.37 -10.38
CA ARG A 398 -18.26 -1.88 -10.09
C ARG A 398 -18.69 -0.88 -11.16
N SER A 399 -19.82 -1.15 -11.79
CA SER A 399 -20.35 -0.30 -12.86
C SER A 399 -20.57 1.16 -12.43
N ASP A 400 -21.08 1.42 -11.23
CA ASP A 400 -21.32 2.80 -10.76
C ASP A 400 -19.99 3.51 -10.41
N SER A 401 -19.05 2.84 -9.73
CA SER A 401 -17.74 3.41 -9.40
C SER A 401 -16.93 3.78 -10.65
N GLU A 402 -16.93 2.89 -11.66
CA GLU A 402 -16.26 3.13 -12.95
C GLU A 402 -16.89 4.28 -13.75
N ARG A 403 -18.23 4.39 -13.71
CA ARG A 403 -18.94 5.51 -14.34
C ARG A 403 -18.54 6.83 -13.70
N LYS A 404 -18.57 6.93 -12.37
CA LYS A 404 -18.17 8.13 -11.62
C LYS A 404 -16.72 8.52 -11.94
N ARG A 405 -15.83 7.52 -11.92
CA ARG A 405 -14.42 7.76 -12.22
C ARG A 405 -14.19 8.32 -13.62
N SER A 406 -14.89 7.79 -14.63
CA SER A 406 -14.80 8.28 -16.02
C SER A 406 -15.23 9.74 -16.18
N MET A 407 -15.97 10.29 -15.22
CA MET A 407 -16.45 11.68 -15.20
C MET A 407 -15.65 12.57 -14.23
N GLY A 408 -14.62 12.04 -13.57
CA GLY A 408 -13.83 12.78 -12.58
C GLY A 408 -14.58 13.03 -11.26
N ILE A 409 -15.65 12.28 -10.99
CA ILE A 409 -16.50 12.41 -9.80
C ILE A 409 -16.06 11.37 -8.75
N ASN A 410 -16.02 11.76 -7.47
CA ASN A 410 -15.64 10.82 -6.41
C ASN A 410 -16.70 9.73 -6.26
N GLU A 411 -16.28 8.54 -5.79
CA GLU A 411 -17.17 7.39 -5.65
C GLU A 411 -18.41 7.68 -4.78
N THR A 412 -18.29 8.49 -3.73
CA THR A 412 -19.39 8.82 -2.81
C THR A 412 -20.30 9.96 -3.28
N ASP A 413 -19.92 10.68 -4.33
CA ASP A 413 -20.67 11.85 -4.81
C ASP A 413 -21.75 11.41 -5.79
N SER A 414 -22.95 12.01 -5.72
CA SER A 414 -24.08 11.59 -6.56
C SER A 414 -23.96 12.07 -8.00
N LEU A 415 -24.20 11.17 -8.96
CA LEU A 415 -24.41 11.53 -10.36
C LEU A 415 -25.83 12.08 -10.59
N PRO A 416 -26.00 13.11 -11.44
CA PRO A 416 -27.30 13.50 -11.94
C PRO A 416 -27.98 12.40 -12.79
N ASP A 417 -29.32 12.39 -12.82
CA ASP A 417 -30.14 11.31 -13.44
C ASP A 417 -29.97 11.17 -14.97
N ASP A 418 -29.47 12.19 -15.65
CA ASP A 418 -29.22 12.23 -17.10
C ASP A 418 -27.99 11.41 -17.54
N HIS A 419 -27.16 10.96 -16.60
CA HIS A 419 -25.98 10.13 -16.87
C HIS A 419 -26.28 8.64 -17.05
N TYR A 420 -27.54 8.24 -16.91
CA TYR A 420 -28.01 6.85 -17.08
C TYR A 420 -28.68 6.61 -18.45
N THR A 421 -28.25 7.30 -19.50
CA THR A 421 -28.71 7.00 -20.87
C THR A 421 -28.30 5.58 -21.30
N GLU A 422 -29.02 5.04 -22.28
CA GLU A 422 -28.69 3.74 -22.87
C GLU A 422 -27.28 3.74 -23.50
N GLU A 423 -26.91 4.84 -24.16
CA GLU A 423 -25.58 5.01 -24.73
C GLU A 423 -24.49 5.05 -23.66
N ALA A 424 -24.66 5.86 -22.60
CA ALA A 424 -23.73 5.93 -21.48
C ALA A 424 -23.58 4.56 -20.78
N SER A 425 -24.69 3.83 -20.64
CA SER A 425 -24.69 2.47 -20.09
C SER A 425 -23.89 1.50 -20.97
N ARG A 426 -24.04 1.56 -22.30
CA ARG A 426 -23.28 0.76 -23.25
C ARG A 426 -21.79 1.10 -23.25
N VAL A 427 -21.42 2.37 -23.11
CA VAL A 427 -20.01 2.81 -22.99
C VAL A 427 -19.40 2.23 -21.71
N ASN A 428 -20.07 2.42 -20.57
CA ASN A 428 -19.60 1.92 -19.28
C ASN A 428 -19.46 0.39 -19.27
N TYR A 429 -20.42 -0.32 -19.85
CA TYR A 429 -20.35 -1.78 -19.92
C TYR A 429 -19.18 -2.29 -20.77
N ARG A 430 -18.90 -1.63 -21.90
CA ARG A 430 -17.69 -1.93 -22.69
C ARG A 430 -16.41 -1.68 -21.91
N LEU A 431 -16.35 -0.62 -21.10
CA LEU A 431 -15.21 -0.37 -20.21
C LEU A 431 -15.02 -1.52 -19.21
N LEU A 432 -16.09 -1.99 -18.55
CA LEU A 432 -16.03 -3.12 -17.62
C LEU A 432 -15.51 -4.39 -18.30
N LEU A 433 -16.00 -4.72 -19.50
CA LEU A 433 -15.52 -5.88 -20.25
C LEU A 433 -14.04 -5.76 -20.59
N ARG A 434 -13.57 -4.60 -21.08
CA ARG A 434 -12.15 -4.38 -21.38
C ARG A 434 -11.27 -4.52 -20.14
N LYS A 435 -11.68 -3.94 -19.00
CA LYS A 435 -10.94 -4.07 -17.74
C LYS A 435 -10.93 -5.50 -17.23
N ALA A 436 -12.05 -6.22 -17.33
CA ALA A 436 -12.14 -7.63 -16.96
C ALA A 436 -11.19 -8.48 -17.81
N GLU A 437 -11.19 -8.29 -19.13
CA GLU A 437 -10.29 -8.99 -20.05
C GLU A 437 -8.81 -8.75 -19.69
N ARG A 438 -8.42 -7.50 -19.44
CA ARG A 438 -7.06 -7.13 -19.03
C ARG A 438 -6.65 -7.81 -17.73
N ALA A 439 -7.52 -7.79 -16.72
CA ALA A 439 -7.24 -8.41 -15.42
C ALA A 439 -7.11 -9.94 -15.53
N LEU A 440 -8.00 -10.60 -16.29
CA LEU A 440 -7.94 -12.04 -16.56
C LEU A 440 -6.64 -12.42 -17.31
N LYS A 441 -6.23 -11.64 -18.32
CA LYS A 441 -4.93 -11.81 -19.02
C LYS A 441 -3.72 -11.57 -18.12
N ALA A 442 -3.87 -10.75 -17.09
CA ALA A 442 -2.87 -10.55 -16.05
C ALA A 442 -2.90 -11.67 -14.97
N GLY A 443 -3.72 -12.70 -15.14
CA GLY A 443 -3.81 -13.85 -14.24
C GLY A 443 -4.62 -13.57 -12.97
N GLN A 444 -5.44 -12.51 -12.94
CA GLN A 444 -6.23 -12.12 -11.77
C GLN A 444 -7.67 -12.60 -11.91
N SER A 445 -8.26 -13.08 -10.81
CA SER A 445 -9.72 -13.26 -10.77
C SER A 445 -10.42 -11.91 -10.83
N VAL A 446 -11.66 -11.91 -11.29
CA VAL A 446 -12.45 -10.69 -11.48
C VAL A 446 -13.85 -10.88 -10.92
N VAL A 447 -14.35 -9.87 -10.20
CA VAL A 447 -15.77 -9.71 -9.85
C VAL A 447 -16.32 -8.51 -10.60
N VAL A 448 -17.37 -8.71 -11.38
CA VAL A 448 -18.09 -7.61 -12.04
C VAL A 448 -19.44 -7.40 -11.34
N ASP A 449 -19.61 -6.23 -10.72
CA ASP A 449 -20.87 -5.78 -10.10
C ASP A 449 -21.57 -4.79 -11.03
N ALA A 450 -22.65 -5.24 -11.64
CA ALA A 450 -23.51 -4.41 -12.47
C ALA A 450 -24.97 -4.85 -12.36
N VAL A 451 -25.87 -4.05 -12.91
CA VAL A 451 -27.31 -4.37 -12.88
C VAL A 451 -27.64 -5.59 -13.74
N PHE A 452 -26.96 -5.74 -14.89
CA PHE A 452 -27.09 -6.89 -15.81
C PHE A 452 -28.52 -7.21 -16.26
N VAL A 453 -29.42 -6.22 -16.35
CA VAL A 453 -30.80 -6.40 -16.85
C VAL A 453 -30.84 -6.74 -18.35
N ASP A 454 -29.88 -6.24 -19.13
CA ASP A 454 -29.78 -6.53 -20.56
C ASP A 454 -29.18 -7.91 -20.84
N ALA A 455 -29.80 -8.67 -21.76
CA ALA A 455 -29.34 -10.01 -22.12
C ALA A 455 -28.01 -9.98 -22.88
N GLY A 456 -27.79 -8.97 -23.73
CA GLY A 456 -26.54 -8.79 -24.45
C GLY A 456 -25.36 -8.55 -23.52
N GLN A 457 -25.56 -7.78 -22.45
CA GLN A 457 -24.59 -7.60 -21.38
C GLN A 457 -24.23 -8.95 -20.74
N ARG A 458 -25.22 -9.71 -20.26
CA ARG A 458 -24.97 -11.03 -19.63
C ARG A 458 -24.19 -11.98 -20.55
N LEU A 459 -24.61 -12.09 -21.81
CA LEU A 459 -23.90 -12.90 -22.81
C LEU A 459 -22.47 -12.41 -23.05
N GLY A 460 -22.24 -11.09 -23.06
CA GLY A 460 -20.92 -10.49 -23.23
C GLY A 460 -19.93 -10.83 -22.12
N ILE A 461 -20.36 -10.83 -20.85
CA ILE A 461 -19.45 -11.20 -19.73
C ILE A 461 -19.20 -12.71 -19.69
N GLU A 462 -20.20 -13.52 -20.02
CA GLU A 462 -20.04 -14.96 -20.18
C GLU A 462 -19.06 -15.31 -21.31
N GLN A 463 -19.17 -14.62 -22.44
CA GLN A 463 -18.26 -14.76 -23.57
C GLN A 463 -16.84 -14.34 -23.20
N CYS A 464 -16.67 -13.24 -22.47
CA CYS A 464 -15.37 -12.80 -21.97
C CYS A 464 -14.67 -13.92 -21.17
N ALA A 465 -15.38 -14.59 -20.24
CA ALA A 465 -14.79 -15.72 -19.51
C ALA A 465 -14.41 -16.88 -20.44
N ARG A 466 -15.27 -17.22 -21.40
CA ARG A 466 -15.01 -18.31 -22.36
C ARG A 466 -13.78 -18.03 -23.22
N GLU A 467 -13.65 -16.81 -23.74
CA GLU A 467 -12.51 -16.40 -24.57
C GLU A 467 -11.19 -16.37 -23.80
N GLN A 468 -11.23 -16.05 -22.50
CA GLN A 468 -10.05 -16.11 -21.63
C GLN A 468 -9.80 -17.51 -21.03
N GLY A 469 -10.66 -18.50 -21.32
CA GLY A 469 -10.53 -19.86 -20.81
C GLY A 469 -10.68 -19.99 -19.30
N VAL A 470 -11.44 -19.10 -18.65
CA VAL A 470 -11.63 -19.08 -17.20
C VAL A 470 -13.02 -19.56 -16.78
N VAL A 471 -13.14 -20.04 -15.54
CA VAL A 471 -14.42 -20.47 -14.99
C VAL A 471 -15.31 -19.24 -14.74
N PHE A 472 -16.48 -19.22 -15.39
CA PHE A 472 -17.53 -18.22 -15.17
C PHE A 472 -18.53 -18.67 -14.10
N MET A 473 -18.89 -17.77 -13.20
CA MET A 473 -19.97 -17.95 -12.22
C MET A 473 -20.88 -16.73 -12.22
N GLY A 474 -22.17 -16.95 -12.46
CA GLY A 474 -23.17 -15.90 -12.52
C GLY A 474 -24.12 -15.98 -11.33
N VAL A 475 -24.32 -14.87 -10.63
CA VAL A 475 -25.27 -14.76 -9.50
C VAL A 475 -26.21 -13.60 -9.75
N TRP A 476 -27.50 -13.82 -9.58
CA TRP A 476 -28.54 -12.81 -9.67
C TRP A 476 -29.22 -12.60 -8.32
N LEU A 477 -29.03 -11.41 -7.74
CA LEU A 477 -29.69 -11.01 -6.51
C LEU A 477 -31.09 -10.46 -6.81
N HIS A 478 -32.10 -10.96 -6.09
CA HIS A 478 -33.47 -10.46 -6.19
C HIS A 478 -34.07 -10.17 -4.81
N ALA A 479 -34.93 -9.15 -4.72
CA ALA A 479 -35.73 -8.87 -3.52
C ALA A 479 -37.06 -8.21 -3.94
N PRO A 480 -38.11 -8.25 -3.09
CA PRO A 480 -39.37 -7.57 -3.34
C PRO A 480 -39.18 -6.08 -3.58
N VAL A 481 -39.98 -5.51 -4.49
CA VAL A 481 -39.86 -4.11 -4.93
C VAL A 481 -39.90 -3.11 -3.77
N ASP A 482 -40.78 -3.36 -2.78
CA ASP A 482 -40.93 -2.46 -1.63
C ASP A 482 -39.66 -2.40 -0.77
N VAL A 483 -38.95 -3.53 -0.63
CA VAL A 483 -37.65 -3.61 0.05
C VAL A 483 -36.58 -2.82 -0.72
N LEU A 484 -36.56 -2.95 -2.05
CA LEU A 484 -35.61 -2.22 -2.90
C LEU A 484 -35.78 -0.70 -2.77
N ARG A 485 -37.04 -0.23 -2.86
CA ARG A 485 -37.38 1.19 -2.71
C ARG A 485 -37.01 1.71 -1.32
N GLN A 486 -37.29 0.95 -0.27
CA GLN A 486 -36.93 1.33 1.10
C GLN A 486 -35.41 1.48 1.26
N ARG A 487 -34.62 0.50 0.78
CA ARG A 487 -33.15 0.52 0.89
C ARG A 487 -32.52 1.66 0.11
N VAL A 488 -33.04 1.95 -1.08
CA VAL A 488 -32.57 3.07 -1.90
C VAL A 488 -32.91 4.42 -1.25
N ALA A 489 -34.08 4.55 -0.62
CA ALA A 489 -34.46 5.78 0.07
C ALA A 489 -33.62 6.04 1.34
N SER A 490 -33.15 5.00 2.03
CA SER A 490 -32.42 5.12 3.29
C SER A 490 -30.89 5.26 3.17
N ARG A 491 -30.32 5.14 1.97
CA ARG A 491 -28.86 5.08 1.79
C ARG A 491 -28.19 6.46 1.85
N VAL A 492 -26.99 6.52 2.44
CA VAL A 492 -26.12 7.70 2.47
C VAL A 492 -24.67 7.24 2.22
N GLY A 493 -23.95 7.90 1.29
CA GLY A 493 -22.51 7.67 1.07
C GLY A 493 -22.13 6.35 0.39
N ASP A 494 -22.94 5.83 -0.54
CA ASP A 494 -22.63 4.64 -1.36
C ASP A 494 -22.23 5.05 -2.79
N ALA A 495 -21.51 4.18 -3.50
CA ALA A 495 -21.14 4.36 -4.89
C ALA A 495 -22.33 4.34 -5.85
N SER A 496 -23.45 3.72 -5.46
CA SER A 496 -24.62 3.64 -6.32
C SER A 496 -25.49 4.89 -6.26
N ASP A 497 -25.85 5.44 -7.42
CA ASP A 497 -26.73 6.62 -7.53
C ASP A 497 -28.19 6.28 -7.85
N ALA A 498 -28.54 5.00 -7.92
CA ALA A 498 -29.89 4.57 -8.25
C ALA A 498 -31.02 5.17 -7.38
N THR A 499 -31.78 6.13 -7.90
CA THR A 499 -32.97 6.69 -7.26
C THR A 499 -34.19 5.75 -7.39
N ILE A 500 -35.32 6.09 -6.75
CA ILE A 500 -36.58 5.35 -6.95
C ILE A 500 -36.96 5.32 -8.44
N SER A 501 -36.71 6.41 -9.17
CA SER A 501 -36.98 6.50 -10.62
C SER A 501 -36.11 5.51 -11.43
N VAL A 502 -34.88 5.24 -10.99
CA VAL A 502 -33.98 4.24 -11.59
C VAL A 502 -34.52 2.83 -11.37
N ILE A 503 -35.02 2.51 -10.16
CA ILE A 503 -35.67 1.22 -9.89
C ILE A 503 -36.88 1.04 -10.81
N ASP A 504 -37.74 2.05 -10.91
CA ASP A 504 -38.96 1.98 -11.73
C ASP A 504 -38.65 1.79 -13.22
N LYS A 505 -37.55 2.37 -13.73
CA LYS A 505 -37.05 2.10 -15.08
C LYS A 505 -36.57 0.65 -15.22
N GLN A 506 -35.80 0.14 -14.26
CA GLN A 506 -35.25 -1.23 -14.31
C GLN A 506 -36.35 -2.30 -14.22
N LEU A 507 -37.43 -2.04 -13.47
CA LEU A 507 -38.58 -2.96 -13.35
C LEU A 507 -39.39 -3.14 -14.64
N LYS A 508 -39.21 -2.25 -15.63
CA LYS A 508 -39.84 -2.40 -16.95
C LYS A 508 -39.19 -3.51 -17.78
N THR A 509 -38.00 -3.97 -17.42
CA THR A 509 -37.30 -5.07 -18.09
C THR A 509 -37.67 -6.40 -17.44
N ASP A 510 -38.00 -7.42 -18.24
CA ASP A 510 -38.34 -8.74 -17.70
C ASP A 510 -37.08 -9.48 -17.23
N THR A 511 -36.87 -9.55 -15.91
CA THR A 511 -35.73 -10.22 -15.28
C THR A 511 -36.00 -11.68 -14.93
N ARG A 512 -37.20 -12.22 -15.21
CA ARG A 512 -37.54 -13.63 -14.92
C ARG A 512 -36.81 -14.63 -15.81
N THR A 513 -36.20 -14.15 -16.89
CA THR A 513 -35.46 -14.94 -17.88
C THR A 513 -33.96 -15.01 -17.60
N VAL A 514 -33.49 -14.44 -16.48
CA VAL A 514 -32.07 -14.48 -16.13
C VAL A 514 -31.68 -15.92 -15.73
N SER A 515 -30.75 -16.49 -16.50
CA SER A 515 -30.25 -17.87 -16.34
C SER A 515 -29.23 -18.06 -15.22
N TRP A 516 -28.78 -16.98 -14.59
CA TRP A 516 -27.81 -17.01 -13.49
C TRP A 516 -28.43 -17.56 -12.20
N CYS A 517 -27.58 -18.02 -11.29
CA CYS A 517 -28.00 -18.57 -10.00
C CYS A 517 -28.76 -17.49 -9.19
N GLN A 518 -30.01 -17.76 -8.87
CA GLN A 518 -30.89 -16.83 -8.17
C GLN A 518 -30.64 -16.89 -6.66
N VAL A 519 -30.43 -15.74 -6.03
CA VAL A 519 -30.26 -15.61 -4.57
C VAL A 519 -31.19 -14.53 -4.05
N GLU A 520 -31.96 -14.87 -3.02
CA GLU A 520 -32.91 -13.94 -2.39
C GLU A 520 -32.18 -12.99 -1.42
N ALA A 521 -32.28 -11.70 -1.67
CA ALA A 521 -31.58 -10.64 -0.95
C ALA A 521 -32.47 -9.91 0.09
N THR A 522 -33.43 -10.61 0.69
CA THR A 522 -34.35 -10.05 1.71
C THR A 522 -33.80 -10.11 3.13
N GLY A 523 -32.93 -11.08 3.42
CA GLY A 523 -32.35 -11.32 4.74
C GLY A 523 -31.28 -10.30 5.17
N ALA A 524 -30.68 -10.57 6.34
CA ALA A 524 -29.51 -9.84 6.82
C ALA A 524 -28.34 -9.97 5.83
N ARG A 525 -27.49 -8.93 5.76
CA ARG A 525 -26.36 -8.84 4.84
C ARG A 525 -25.48 -10.09 4.87
N GLU A 526 -25.15 -10.56 6.06
CA GLU A 526 -24.29 -11.71 6.30
C GLU A 526 -24.92 -13.00 5.73
N SER A 527 -26.24 -13.17 5.90
CA SER A 527 -26.95 -14.32 5.36
C SER A 527 -27.00 -14.31 3.83
N VAL A 528 -27.18 -13.13 3.21
CA VAL A 528 -27.17 -13.00 1.75
C VAL A 528 -25.77 -13.28 1.21
N TYR A 529 -24.74 -12.75 1.88
CA TYR A 529 -23.35 -13.01 1.54
C TYR A 529 -23.03 -14.50 1.54
N GLU A 530 -23.39 -15.22 2.60
CA GLU A 530 -23.16 -16.67 2.72
C GLU A 530 -23.84 -17.46 1.59
N GLN A 531 -25.09 -17.13 1.26
CA GLN A 531 -25.79 -17.77 0.14
C GLN A 531 -25.10 -17.52 -1.20
N VAL A 532 -24.60 -16.31 -1.44
CA VAL A 532 -23.82 -16.00 -2.65
C VAL A 532 -22.50 -16.77 -2.67
N ARG A 533 -21.80 -16.82 -1.55
CA ARG A 533 -20.53 -17.55 -1.43
C ARG A 533 -20.74 -19.04 -1.72
N ASP A 534 -21.78 -19.64 -1.16
CA ASP A 534 -22.14 -21.04 -1.42
C ASP A 534 -22.52 -21.28 -2.88
N ALA A 535 -23.28 -20.37 -3.49
CA ALA A 535 -23.64 -20.44 -4.91
C ALA A 535 -22.42 -20.36 -5.83
N VAL A 536 -21.45 -19.50 -5.51
CA VAL A 536 -20.18 -19.36 -6.24
C VAL A 536 -19.33 -20.62 -6.08
N ASN A 537 -19.16 -21.11 -4.85
CA ASN A 537 -18.39 -22.33 -4.59
C ASN A 537 -18.97 -23.55 -5.30
N ARG A 538 -20.29 -23.74 -5.25
CA ARG A 538 -20.96 -24.85 -5.94
C ARG A 538 -20.74 -24.81 -7.46
N GLN A 539 -20.96 -23.65 -8.09
CA GLN A 539 -20.73 -23.48 -9.52
C GLN A 539 -19.26 -23.72 -9.91
N ARG A 540 -18.31 -23.32 -9.04
CA ARG A 540 -16.88 -23.56 -9.26
C ARG A 540 -16.56 -25.05 -9.24
N ASP A 541 -17.10 -25.79 -8.27
CA ASP A 541 -16.80 -27.20 -8.09
C ASP A 541 -17.44 -28.06 -9.18
N GLU A 542 -18.68 -27.74 -9.60
CA GLU A 542 -19.36 -28.39 -10.73
C GLU A 542 -18.58 -28.25 -12.05
N ARG A 543 -17.93 -27.09 -12.25
CA ARG A 543 -17.15 -26.78 -13.47
C ARG A 543 -15.69 -27.22 -13.43
N LYS A 544 -15.17 -27.63 -12.28
CA LYS A 544 -13.86 -28.30 -12.16
C LYS A 544 -13.93 -29.81 -12.47
N ALA A 545 -15.13 -30.39 -12.34
CA ALA A 545 -15.37 -31.81 -12.60
C ALA A 545 -15.60 -32.14 -14.09
N HIS A 546 -15.71 -31.11 -14.94
CA HIS A 546 -15.87 -31.18 -16.39
C HIS A 546 -14.66 -30.54 -17.07
#